data_AF-A0A109IL10-F1
#
_entry.id   AF-A0A109IL10-F1
#
_cell.length_a   1.000
_cell.length_b   1.000
_cell.length_c   1.000
_cell.angle_alpha   90.00
_cell.angle_beta   90.00
_cell.angle_gamma   90.00
#
_symmetry.space_group_name_H-M   'P 1'
#
loop_
_entity.id
_entity.type
_entity.pdbx_description
1 polymer ?
#
loop_
_entity_poly.entity_id
_entity_poly.type
_entity_poly.pdbx_seq_one_letter_code
_entity_poly.pdbx_strand_id
1 'polypeptide(L)'
;MRFAPGQLIMHRNVRNGRIGWVRAARVVLDDDRGLLLWVARDTPVAHEVSEAGLGMRAMPFTEWIASSYRLARGRWNGPPLLEFLPAGAAHSVWFFRDQQDRFATWYVNLEEPGVRWDDGSVAGVDVVDQDLDVVVSPDRSWRWKDEDEFTERLAFPDHYWVADEKAVRAEGQRVIALAEAGEFPFDGTWCDFVPPADWTAPTELPPGWDRPPVR
;
A
#
# COMPACT_ATOMS: atom_id res chain seq x y z
N MET A 1 -11.96 -4.71 15.14
CA MET A 1 -10.90 -5.70 15.36
C MET A 1 -9.57 -4.96 15.41
N ARG A 2 -8.72 -5.24 16.40
CA ARG A 2 -7.35 -4.70 16.49
C ARG A 2 -6.34 -5.83 16.40
N PHE A 3 -5.22 -5.59 15.73
CA PHE A 3 -4.08 -6.49 15.65
C PHE A 3 -3.10 -6.19 16.78
N ALA A 4 -2.38 -7.22 17.24
CA ALA A 4 -1.40 -7.07 18.31
C ALA A 4 -0.04 -6.57 17.75
N PRO A 5 0.71 -5.73 18.49
CA PRO A 5 2.09 -5.41 18.13
C PRO A 5 2.94 -6.66 17.92
N GLY A 6 3.73 -6.67 16.84
CA GLY A 6 4.54 -7.80 16.40
C GLY A 6 3.79 -8.88 15.61
N GLN A 7 2.46 -8.85 15.58
CA GLN A 7 1.64 -9.77 14.78
C GLN A 7 1.99 -9.64 13.30
N LEU A 8 2.17 -10.78 12.63
CA LEU A 8 2.32 -10.83 11.18
C LEU A 8 0.94 -10.86 10.54
N ILE A 9 0.66 -9.91 9.65
CA ILE A 9 -0.61 -9.81 8.92
C ILE A 9 -0.35 -9.65 7.42
N MET A 10 -1.36 -9.93 6.60
CA MET A 10 -1.34 -9.69 5.16
C MET A 10 -1.83 -8.27 4.85
N HIS A 11 -1.03 -7.48 4.16
CA HIS A 11 -1.51 -6.27 3.49
C HIS A 11 -1.73 -6.59 2.01
N ARG A 12 -2.98 -6.47 1.53
CA ARG A 12 -3.37 -6.87 0.17
C ARG A 12 -4.05 -5.73 -0.56
N ASN A 13 -3.67 -5.49 -1.81
CA ASN A 13 -4.51 -4.76 -2.75
C ASN A 13 -5.44 -5.74 -3.45
N VAL A 14 -6.72 -5.39 -3.48
CA VAL A 14 -7.80 -6.20 -4.04
C VAL A 14 -8.55 -5.38 -5.08
N ARG A 15 -8.72 -5.92 -6.28
CA ARG A 15 -9.42 -5.26 -7.39
C ARG A 15 -10.35 -6.28 -8.04
N ASN A 16 -11.62 -5.91 -8.23
CA ASN A 16 -12.63 -6.81 -8.81
C ASN A 16 -12.69 -8.19 -8.13
N GLY A 17 -12.63 -8.21 -6.79
CA GLY A 17 -12.67 -9.45 -5.97
C GLY A 17 -11.41 -10.32 -6.07
N ARG A 18 -10.32 -9.82 -6.65
CA ARG A 18 -9.05 -10.54 -6.85
C ARG A 18 -7.88 -9.84 -6.17
N ILE A 19 -6.94 -10.62 -5.66
CA ILE A 19 -5.69 -10.10 -5.09
C ILE A 19 -4.82 -9.57 -6.24
N GLY A 20 -4.62 -8.26 -6.28
CA GLY A 20 -3.68 -7.59 -7.19
C GLY A 20 -2.23 -7.73 -6.72
N TRP A 21 -2.02 -7.57 -5.42
CA TRP A 21 -0.75 -7.88 -4.76
C TRP A 21 -0.97 -8.16 -3.28
N VAL A 22 -0.01 -8.84 -2.65
CA VAL A 22 0.05 -9.10 -1.22
C VAL A 22 1.49 -8.98 -0.72
N ARG A 23 1.64 -8.44 0.49
CA ARG A 23 2.88 -8.48 1.26
C ARG A 23 2.57 -8.84 2.71
N ALA A 24 3.45 -9.63 3.32
CA ALA A 24 3.41 -9.83 4.76
C ALA A 24 3.97 -8.60 5.48
N ALA A 25 3.31 -8.14 6.54
CA ALA A 25 3.76 -6.99 7.31
C ALA A 25 3.63 -7.28 8.81
N ARG A 26 4.55 -6.73 9.60
CA ARG A 26 4.47 -6.75 11.06
C ARG A 26 3.74 -5.53 11.55
N VAL A 27 2.82 -5.73 12.48
CA VAL A 27 2.09 -4.65 13.14
C VAL A 27 3.04 -3.95 14.10
N VAL A 28 3.36 -2.69 13.85
CA VAL A 28 4.09 -1.83 14.78
C VAL A 28 3.16 -1.34 15.88
N LEU A 29 1.99 -0.85 15.48
CA LEU A 29 0.99 -0.27 16.36
C LEU A 29 -0.40 -0.40 15.72
N ASP A 30 -1.43 -0.60 16.54
CA ASP A 30 -2.81 -0.51 16.11
C ASP A 30 -3.65 0.16 17.20
N ASP A 31 -3.88 1.47 17.05
CA ASP A 31 -4.61 2.30 18.00
C ASP A 31 -5.73 3.09 17.31
N ASP A 32 -6.35 4.02 18.04
CA ASP A 32 -7.48 4.81 17.50
C ASP A 32 -7.09 5.73 16.35
N ARG A 33 -5.78 6.00 16.13
CA ARG A 33 -5.30 6.76 14.98
C ARG A 33 -5.27 5.92 13.72
N GLY A 34 -5.02 4.61 13.84
CA GLY A 34 -4.91 3.71 12.71
C GLY A 34 -3.91 2.57 12.92
N LEU A 35 -3.61 1.90 11.82
CA LEU A 35 -2.72 0.74 11.77
C LEU A 35 -1.36 1.13 11.21
N LEU A 36 -0.29 0.91 11.97
CA LEU A 36 1.08 1.11 11.55
C LEU A 36 1.75 -0.25 11.28
N LEU A 37 2.26 -0.43 10.08
CA LEU A 37 2.83 -1.65 9.55
C LEU A 37 4.30 -1.46 9.19
N TRP A 38 5.09 -2.51 9.38
CA TRP A 38 6.47 -2.58 8.93
C TRP A 38 6.68 -3.78 8.00
N VAL A 39 7.28 -3.51 6.85
CA VAL A 39 7.63 -4.50 5.83
C VAL A 39 9.15 -4.59 5.76
N ALA A 40 9.69 -5.77 6.03
CA ALA A 40 11.12 -6.03 5.96
C ALA A 40 11.62 -6.02 4.50
N ARG A 41 12.91 -5.73 4.31
CA ARG A 41 13.62 -6.10 3.08
C ARG A 41 13.45 -7.60 2.81
N ASP A 42 13.29 -7.97 1.55
CA ASP A 42 13.15 -9.39 1.14
C ASP A 42 11.90 -10.10 1.69
N THR A 43 10.90 -9.33 2.12
CA THR A 43 9.57 -9.86 2.47
C THR A 43 8.99 -10.66 1.31
N PRO A 44 8.43 -11.85 1.54
CA PRO A 44 7.76 -12.61 0.49
C PRO A 44 6.48 -11.88 0.06
N VAL A 45 6.31 -11.77 -1.25
CA VAL A 45 5.17 -11.09 -1.87
C VAL A 45 4.57 -11.97 -2.94
N ALA A 46 3.34 -11.67 -3.33
CA ALA A 46 2.80 -12.10 -4.61
C ALA A 46 2.13 -10.92 -5.30
N HIS A 47 2.18 -10.88 -6.62
CA HIS A 47 1.56 -9.83 -7.42
C HIS A 47 1.05 -10.39 -8.75
N GLU A 48 0.06 -9.72 -9.32
CA GLU A 48 -0.47 -10.07 -10.63
C GLU A 48 0.57 -9.81 -11.73
N VAL A 49 0.70 -10.81 -12.59
CA VAL A 49 1.50 -10.74 -13.81
C VAL A 49 0.69 -11.29 -14.98
N SER A 50 0.96 -10.78 -16.18
CA SER A 50 0.45 -11.34 -17.42
C SER A 50 1.02 -12.74 -17.69
N GLU A 51 0.56 -13.41 -18.75
CA GLU A 51 1.13 -14.67 -19.23
C GLU A 51 2.65 -14.59 -19.49
N ALA A 52 3.11 -13.44 -19.97
CA ALA A 52 4.52 -13.15 -20.21
C ALA A 52 5.33 -12.85 -18.92
N GLY A 53 4.67 -12.87 -17.75
CA GLY A 53 5.31 -12.58 -16.47
C GLY A 53 5.55 -11.08 -16.22
N LEU A 54 4.89 -10.20 -16.97
CA LEU A 54 5.03 -8.75 -16.84
C LEU A 54 3.96 -8.20 -15.88
N GLY A 55 4.34 -7.27 -15.01
CA GLY A 55 3.39 -6.53 -14.18
C GLY A 55 2.64 -5.45 -14.97
N MET A 56 1.54 -4.96 -14.42
CA MET A 56 0.66 -3.97 -15.08
C MET A 56 1.39 -2.71 -15.57
N ARG A 57 2.35 -2.20 -14.79
CA ARG A 57 3.15 -1.01 -15.15
C ARG A 57 4.18 -1.24 -16.24
N ALA A 58 4.35 -2.48 -16.70
CA ALA A 58 5.32 -2.81 -17.75
C ALA A 58 4.71 -2.79 -19.17
N MET A 59 3.42 -2.44 -19.30
CA MET A 59 2.71 -2.39 -20.58
C MET A 59 1.61 -1.31 -20.55
N PRO A 60 1.11 -0.86 -21.72
CA PRO A 60 -0.08 -0.02 -21.80
C PRO A 60 -1.29 -0.67 -21.12
N PHE A 61 -2.18 0.13 -20.55
CA PHE A 61 -3.35 -0.43 -19.85
C PHE A 61 -4.29 -1.20 -20.79
N THR A 62 -4.37 -0.79 -22.06
CA THR A 62 -5.09 -1.51 -23.12
C THR A 62 -4.61 -2.94 -23.34
N GLU A 63 -3.30 -3.18 -23.21
CA GLU A 63 -2.72 -4.52 -23.29
C GLU A 63 -2.98 -5.31 -22.00
N TRP A 64 -2.93 -4.63 -20.85
CA TRP A 64 -3.22 -5.24 -19.55
C TRP A 64 -4.66 -5.77 -19.46
N ILE A 65 -5.67 -4.96 -19.82
CA ILE A 65 -7.09 -5.34 -19.74
C ILE A 65 -7.45 -6.49 -20.70
N ALA A 66 -6.68 -6.69 -21.76
CA ALA A 66 -6.84 -7.79 -22.71
C ALA A 66 -6.05 -9.05 -22.31
N SER A 67 -5.19 -8.97 -21.30
CA SER A 67 -4.33 -10.06 -20.87
C SER A 67 -5.05 -11.03 -19.93
N SER A 68 -4.65 -12.30 -19.95
CA SER A 68 -4.89 -13.19 -18.83
C SER A 68 -3.81 -12.97 -17.77
N TYR A 69 -4.18 -13.12 -16.49
CA TYR A 69 -3.29 -12.77 -15.38
C TYR A 69 -3.39 -13.78 -14.24
N ARG A 70 -2.23 -14.03 -13.63
CA ARG A 70 -2.03 -14.94 -12.49
C ARG A 70 -1.20 -14.27 -11.42
N LEU A 71 -1.22 -14.82 -10.21
CA LEU A 71 -0.29 -14.42 -9.16
C LEU A 71 1.08 -15.06 -9.40
N ALA A 72 2.12 -14.25 -9.38
CA ALA A 72 3.50 -14.69 -9.29
C ALA A 72 4.04 -14.37 -7.89
N ARG A 73 4.68 -15.36 -7.26
CA ARG A 73 5.41 -15.16 -6.00
C ARG A 73 6.75 -14.50 -6.29
N GLY A 74 7.19 -13.64 -5.38
CA GLY A 74 8.46 -12.94 -5.46
C GLY A 74 8.93 -12.43 -4.11
N ARG A 75 9.84 -11.47 -4.16
CA ARG A 75 10.40 -10.79 -2.99
C ARG A 75 10.22 -9.29 -3.13
N TRP A 76 9.93 -8.62 -2.02
CA TRP A 76 9.91 -7.17 -1.94
C TRP A 76 11.29 -6.63 -2.34
N ASN A 77 11.32 -5.86 -3.44
CA ASN A 77 12.55 -5.33 -4.03
C ASN A 77 12.89 -3.91 -3.53
N GLY A 78 12.01 -3.28 -2.74
CA GLY A 78 12.23 -1.98 -2.13
C GLY A 78 13.07 -2.02 -0.85
N PRO A 79 13.44 -0.86 -0.29
CA PRO A 79 13.95 -0.77 1.07
C PRO A 79 12.88 -1.22 2.08
N PRO A 80 13.25 -1.52 3.34
CA PRO A 80 12.27 -1.68 4.41
C PRO A 80 11.28 -0.50 4.44
N LEU A 81 10.01 -0.79 4.64
CA LEU A 81 8.93 0.19 4.50
C LEU A 81 8.13 0.24 5.80
N LEU A 82 7.93 1.46 6.32
CA LEU A 82 6.93 1.73 7.34
C LEU A 82 5.71 2.32 6.63
N GLU A 83 4.52 1.88 7.02
CA GLU A 83 3.28 2.20 6.35
C GLU A 83 2.18 2.44 7.39
N PHE A 84 1.53 3.59 7.31
CA PHE A 84 0.44 3.97 8.21
C PHE A 84 -0.87 4.04 7.45
N LEU A 85 -1.87 3.27 7.89
CA LEU A 85 -3.25 3.30 7.41
C LEU A 85 -4.08 4.02 8.47
N PRO A 86 -4.38 5.33 8.31
CA PRO A 86 -5.19 6.05 9.27
C PRO A 86 -6.61 5.49 9.35
N ALA A 87 -7.20 5.55 10.54
CA ALA A 87 -8.53 4.99 10.79
C ALA A 87 -9.60 5.64 9.88
N GLY A 88 -10.19 4.85 8.99
CA GLY A 88 -11.28 5.27 8.11
C GLY A 88 -10.87 6.21 6.97
N ALA A 89 -9.58 6.46 6.76
CA ALA A 89 -9.11 7.33 5.69
C ALA A 89 -9.00 6.59 4.35
N ALA A 90 -9.13 7.34 3.25
CA ALA A 90 -8.99 6.82 1.89
C ALA A 90 -7.55 7.03 1.35
N HIS A 91 -6.57 6.78 2.21
CA HIS A 91 -5.17 6.78 1.86
C HIS A 91 -4.36 6.01 2.91
N SER A 92 -3.14 5.64 2.56
CA SER A 92 -2.09 5.28 3.51
C SER A 92 -0.88 6.20 3.32
N VAL A 93 -0.06 6.35 4.36
CA VAL A 93 1.18 7.16 4.35
C VAL A 93 2.36 6.26 4.58
N TRP A 94 3.25 6.16 3.59
CA TRP A 94 4.43 5.32 3.65
C TRP A 94 5.67 6.18 3.87
N PHE A 95 6.57 5.69 4.71
CA PHE A 95 7.79 6.40 5.11
C PHE A 95 8.96 5.71 4.42
N PHE A 96 9.40 6.28 3.30
CA PHE A 96 10.52 5.75 2.54
C PHE A 96 11.85 6.18 3.15
N ARG A 97 12.83 5.28 3.05
CA ARG A 97 14.20 5.49 3.51
C ARG A 97 15.18 5.61 2.35
N ASP A 98 16.25 6.37 2.57
CA ASP A 98 17.39 6.46 1.66
C ASP A 98 18.30 5.23 1.76
N GLN A 99 19.40 5.21 0.99
CA GLN A 99 20.36 4.10 0.99
C GLN A 99 21.16 3.99 2.31
N GLN A 100 21.15 5.02 3.14
CA GLN A 100 21.76 5.05 4.48
C GLN A 100 20.74 4.72 5.58
N ASP A 101 19.57 4.21 5.20
CA ASP A 101 18.47 3.82 6.09
C ASP A 101 17.90 4.99 6.91
N ARG A 102 17.97 6.22 6.38
CA ARG A 102 17.36 7.41 7.00
C ARG A 102 16.05 7.76 6.31
N PHE A 103 15.11 8.34 7.04
CA PHE A 103 13.88 8.87 6.44
C PHE A 103 14.19 9.85 5.29
N ALA A 104 13.52 9.66 4.17
CA ALA A 104 13.76 10.41 2.94
C ALA A 104 12.51 11.15 2.43
N THR A 105 11.33 10.53 2.51
CA THR A 105 10.09 11.12 1.99
C THR A 105 8.88 10.37 2.53
N TRP A 106 7.76 11.08 2.65
CA TRP A 106 6.46 10.44 2.78
C TRP A 106 5.85 10.20 1.40
N TYR A 107 5.19 9.07 1.25
CA TYR A 107 4.42 8.70 0.07
C TYR A 107 2.99 8.46 0.49
N VAL A 108 2.07 9.30 0.02
CA VAL A 108 0.64 9.12 0.24
C VAL A 108 0.12 8.24 -0.90
N ASN A 109 -0.24 7.01 -0.55
CA ASN A 109 -0.91 6.06 -1.45
C ASN A 109 -2.41 6.31 -1.35
N LEU A 110 -3.05 6.85 -2.39
CA LEU A 110 -4.50 7.02 -2.35
C LEU A 110 -5.16 5.67 -2.63
N GLU A 111 -6.05 5.27 -1.73
CA GLU A 111 -6.63 3.93 -1.72
C GLU A 111 -7.97 3.96 -1.00
N GLU A 112 -8.89 3.06 -1.32
CA GLU A 112 -10.10 2.95 -0.52
C GLU A 112 -9.77 2.54 0.94
N PRO A 113 -10.57 2.97 1.94
CA PRO A 113 -10.34 2.60 3.34
C PRO A 113 -10.22 1.10 3.56
N GLY A 114 -9.14 0.65 4.20
CA GLY A 114 -8.83 -0.77 4.35
C GLY A 114 -9.88 -1.58 5.14
N VAL A 115 -10.25 -2.75 4.61
CA VAL A 115 -11.16 -3.69 5.26
C VAL A 115 -10.34 -4.74 6.00
N ARG A 116 -10.44 -4.74 7.34
CA ARG A 116 -9.72 -5.66 8.22
C ARG A 116 -10.39 -7.03 8.26
N TRP A 117 -9.59 -8.09 8.34
CA TRP A 117 -10.08 -9.46 8.46
C TRP A 117 -9.15 -10.33 9.31
N ASP A 118 -9.71 -11.40 9.87
CA ASP A 118 -9.02 -12.45 10.64
C ASP A 118 -9.84 -13.75 10.48
N ASP A 119 -9.18 -14.85 10.12
CA ASP A 119 -9.79 -16.20 10.11
C ASP A 119 -9.30 -17.11 11.23
N GLY A 120 -8.50 -16.58 12.15
CA GLY A 120 -7.89 -17.30 13.26
C GLY A 120 -6.49 -17.83 12.97
N SER A 121 -6.17 -18.16 11.71
CA SER A 121 -4.83 -18.61 11.30
C SER A 121 -3.99 -17.49 10.69
N VAL A 122 -4.65 -16.62 9.94
CA VAL A 122 -4.06 -15.47 9.27
C VAL A 122 -5.04 -14.30 9.40
N ALA A 123 -4.47 -13.11 9.44
CA ALA A 123 -5.20 -11.86 9.52
C ALA A 123 -4.61 -10.88 8.51
N GLY A 124 -5.37 -9.84 8.19
CA GLY A 124 -4.93 -8.88 7.20
C GLY A 124 -5.85 -7.68 7.02
N VAL A 125 -5.45 -6.85 6.07
CA VAL A 125 -6.20 -5.70 5.60
C VAL A 125 -6.22 -5.73 4.07
N ASP A 126 -7.42 -5.60 3.51
CA ASP A 126 -7.65 -5.50 2.08
C ASP A 126 -7.92 -4.04 1.70
N VAL A 127 -7.03 -3.47 0.92
CA VAL A 127 -7.14 -2.12 0.34
C VAL A 127 -7.49 -2.22 -1.15
N VAL A 128 -7.93 -1.11 -1.73
CA VAL A 128 -8.04 -0.97 -3.19
C VAL A 128 -7.26 0.27 -3.56
N ASP A 129 -6.10 0.06 -4.17
CA ASP A 129 -5.23 1.13 -4.66
C ASP A 129 -5.96 2.01 -5.70
N GLN A 130 -5.80 3.32 -5.67
CA GLN A 130 -6.46 4.25 -6.61
C GLN A 130 -5.49 4.89 -7.61
N ASP A 131 -4.27 4.34 -7.75
CA ASP A 131 -3.16 4.68 -8.64
C ASP A 131 -2.59 6.10 -8.56
N LEU A 132 -3.39 7.09 -8.14
CA LEU A 132 -2.93 8.46 -7.95
C LEU A 132 -2.26 8.58 -6.58
N ASP A 133 -1.08 9.21 -6.55
CA ASP A 133 -0.28 9.32 -5.34
C ASP A 133 0.18 10.76 -5.08
N VAL A 134 0.59 11.03 -3.84
CA VAL A 134 1.28 12.28 -3.48
C VAL A 134 2.64 11.94 -2.86
N VAL A 135 3.70 12.54 -3.39
CA VAL A 135 5.03 12.47 -2.77
C VAL A 135 5.26 13.75 -1.99
N VAL A 136 5.56 13.62 -0.70
CA VAL A 136 5.80 14.73 0.23
C VAL A 136 7.25 14.66 0.71
N SER A 137 8.01 15.72 0.43
CA SER A 137 9.40 15.88 0.86
C SER A 137 9.49 16.21 2.36
N PRO A 138 10.67 16.04 3.00
CA PRO A 138 10.86 16.37 4.42
C PRO A 138 10.55 17.82 4.79
N ASP A 139 10.70 18.76 3.85
CA ASP A 139 10.34 20.18 4.01
C ASP A 139 8.85 20.45 3.77
N ARG A 140 8.04 19.39 3.57
CA ARG A 140 6.60 19.40 3.31
C ARG A 140 6.20 19.99 1.95
N SER A 141 7.16 20.28 1.08
CA SER A 141 6.86 20.44 -0.34
C SER A 141 6.32 19.12 -0.90
N TRP A 142 5.41 19.21 -1.87
CA TRP A 142 4.73 18.03 -2.39
C TRP A 142 4.59 18.09 -3.91
N ARG A 143 4.34 16.92 -4.50
CA ARG A 143 3.92 16.79 -5.89
C ARG A 143 2.98 15.60 -6.04
N TRP A 144 2.06 15.71 -6.99
CA TRP A 144 1.35 14.53 -7.48
C TRP A 144 2.32 13.55 -8.14
N LYS A 145 1.93 12.28 -8.13
CA LYS A 145 2.63 11.19 -8.80
C LYS A 145 1.60 10.30 -9.48
N ASP A 146 1.99 9.79 -10.64
CA ASP A 146 1.22 8.85 -11.46
C ASP A 146 -0.10 9.44 -12.03
N GLU A 147 -0.15 10.77 -12.21
CA GLU A 147 -1.28 11.45 -12.87
C GLU A 147 -1.55 10.95 -14.30
N ASP A 148 -0.49 10.67 -15.06
CA ASP A 148 -0.60 10.16 -16.44
C ASP A 148 -1.19 8.74 -16.45
N GLU A 149 -0.73 7.87 -15.55
CA GLU A 149 -1.24 6.51 -15.36
C GLU A 149 -2.72 6.54 -14.93
N PHE A 150 -3.06 7.41 -13.98
CA PHE A 150 -4.43 7.60 -13.53
C PHE A 150 -5.34 8.09 -14.67
N THR A 151 -4.89 9.08 -15.44
CA THR A 151 -5.62 9.62 -16.60
C THR A 151 -5.80 8.57 -17.70
N GLU A 152 -4.76 7.78 -18.00
CA GLU A 152 -4.83 6.68 -18.96
C GLU A 152 -5.92 5.68 -18.58
N ARG A 153 -5.94 5.25 -17.31
CA ARG A 153 -6.84 4.19 -16.84
C ARG A 153 -8.30 4.66 -16.73
N LEU A 154 -8.53 5.91 -16.36
CA LEU A 154 -9.87 6.53 -16.35
C LEU A 154 -10.54 6.53 -17.73
N ALA A 155 -9.77 6.43 -18.83
CA ALA A 155 -10.32 6.30 -20.18
C ALA A 155 -11.00 4.94 -20.45
N PHE A 156 -10.89 3.97 -19.52
CA PHE A 156 -11.44 2.61 -19.65
C PHE A 156 -12.38 2.26 -18.48
N PRO A 157 -13.51 2.96 -18.31
CA PRO A 157 -14.39 2.85 -17.13
C PRO A 157 -15.03 1.47 -16.95
N ASP A 158 -15.15 0.67 -18.01
CA ASP A 158 -15.69 -0.70 -17.92
C ASP A 158 -14.66 -1.72 -17.35
N HIS A 159 -13.38 -1.34 -17.29
CA HIS A 159 -12.29 -2.19 -16.84
C HIS A 159 -11.58 -1.65 -15.59
N TYR A 160 -11.55 -0.33 -15.46
CA TYR A 160 -10.89 0.35 -14.36
C TYR A 160 -11.78 0.39 -13.12
N TRP A 161 -11.19 0.17 -11.94
CA TRP A 161 -11.93 0.01 -10.69
C TRP A 161 -12.20 1.34 -9.96
N VAL A 162 -11.51 2.42 -10.33
CA VAL A 162 -11.79 3.75 -9.74
C VAL A 162 -12.98 4.38 -10.46
N ALA A 163 -14.08 4.55 -9.73
CA ALA A 163 -15.33 5.08 -10.27
C ALA A 163 -15.49 6.61 -10.11
N ASP A 164 -14.75 7.24 -9.19
CA ASP A 164 -14.90 8.67 -8.89
C ASP A 164 -13.54 9.37 -8.75
N GLU A 165 -13.03 9.89 -9.87
CA GLU A 165 -11.80 10.69 -9.93
C GLU A 165 -11.81 11.86 -8.92
N LYS A 166 -12.96 12.52 -8.75
CA LYS A 166 -13.04 13.72 -7.91
C LYS A 166 -12.86 13.37 -6.44
N ALA A 167 -13.40 12.24 -5.99
CA ALA A 167 -13.21 11.75 -4.63
C ALA A 167 -11.72 11.46 -4.36
N VAL A 168 -11.02 10.81 -5.30
CA VAL A 168 -9.58 10.51 -5.16
C VAL A 168 -8.78 11.80 -5.04
N ARG A 169 -8.98 12.76 -5.96
CA ARG A 169 -8.28 14.05 -5.91
C ARG A 169 -8.62 14.87 -4.67
N ALA A 170 -9.87 14.83 -4.20
CA ALA A 170 -10.28 15.53 -2.98
C ALA A 170 -9.60 14.96 -1.73
N GLU A 171 -9.44 13.64 -1.64
CA GLU A 171 -8.69 13.03 -0.54
C GLU A 171 -7.21 13.41 -0.60
N GLY A 172 -6.57 13.34 -1.78
CA GLY A 172 -5.19 13.79 -1.91
C GLY A 172 -5.00 15.26 -1.53
N GLN A 173 -5.92 16.16 -1.94
CA GLN A 173 -5.91 17.57 -1.52
C GLN A 173 -6.06 17.73 0.00
N ARG A 174 -6.91 16.93 0.63
CA ARG A 174 -7.07 16.94 2.09
C ARG A 174 -5.77 16.54 2.80
N VAL A 175 -5.10 15.49 2.34
CA VAL A 175 -3.85 15.01 2.93
C VAL A 175 -2.69 15.97 2.66
N ILE A 176 -2.65 16.59 1.47
CA ILE A 176 -1.72 17.68 1.14
C ILE A 176 -1.84 18.82 2.15
N ALA A 177 -3.07 19.26 2.47
CA ALA A 177 -3.27 20.33 3.45
C ALA A 177 -2.72 19.97 4.84
N LEU A 178 -2.85 18.70 5.26
CA LEU A 178 -2.23 18.22 6.52
C LEU A 178 -0.69 18.28 6.44
N ALA A 179 -0.12 17.87 5.31
CA ALA A 179 1.32 17.93 5.09
C ALA A 179 1.85 19.36 5.12
N GLU A 180 1.21 20.29 4.42
CA GLU A 180 1.57 21.71 4.40
C GLU A 180 1.49 22.36 5.79
N ALA A 181 0.46 21.99 6.57
CA ALA A 181 0.32 22.42 7.96
C ALA A 181 1.33 21.76 8.92
N GLY A 182 2.02 20.71 8.47
CA GLY A 182 2.93 19.93 9.32
C GLY A 182 2.22 19.17 10.42
N GLU A 183 0.97 18.77 10.18
CA GLU A 183 0.19 17.97 11.10
C GLU A 183 0.56 16.48 10.99
N PHE A 184 0.22 15.71 12.02
CA PHE A 184 0.40 14.26 12.01
C PHE A 184 -0.22 13.63 10.75
N PRO A 185 0.47 12.70 10.05
CA PRO A 185 1.77 12.11 10.38
C PRO A 185 3.00 12.82 9.78
N PHE A 186 2.86 14.04 9.27
CA PHE A 186 3.91 14.87 8.64
C PHE A 186 4.63 15.81 9.62
N ASP A 187 4.35 15.68 10.91
CA ASP A 187 4.96 16.42 12.01
C ASP A 187 6.34 15.88 12.42
N GLY A 188 6.82 14.82 11.75
CA GLY A 188 8.08 14.12 12.04
C GLY A 188 7.89 12.84 12.86
N THR A 189 6.66 12.54 13.28
CA THR A 189 6.35 11.28 13.97
C THR A 189 6.78 10.08 13.14
N TRP A 190 7.50 9.15 13.77
CA TRP A 190 8.02 7.89 13.20
C TRP A 190 9.08 8.01 12.10
N CYS A 191 9.56 9.22 11.76
CA CYS A 191 10.69 9.37 10.83
C CYS A 191 11.98 8.71 11.35
N ASP A 192 12.14 8.58 12.66
CA ASP A 192 13.26 7.92 13.33
C ASP A 192 12.99 6.46 13.71
N PHE A 193 11.85 5.88 13.30
CA PHE A 193 11.46 4.52 13.67
C PHE A 193 12.52 3.47 13.28
N VAL A 194 12.96 2.67 14.24
CA VAL A 194 13.83 1.51 13.98
C VAL A 194 13.06 0.24 14.37
N PRO A 195 12.93 -0.75 13.47
CA PRO A 195 12.26 -2.01 13.82
C PRO A 195 13.08 -2.77 14.88
N PRO A 196 12.43 -3.55 15.75
CA PRO A 196 13.13 -4.49 16.62
C PRO A 196 14.09 -5.41 15.84
N ALA A 197 15.25 -5.73 16.41
CA ALA A 197 16.31 -6.46 15.71
C ALA A 197 15.93 -7.91 15.32
N ASP A 198 14.97 -8.50 16.04
CA ASP A 198 14.42 -9.84 15.77
C ASP A 198 13.32 -9.82 14.70
N TRP A 199 12.89 -8.63 14.24
CA TRP A 199 11.93 -8.52 13.16
C TRP A 199 12.62 -8.72 11.82
N THR A 200 12.55 -9.95 11.34
CA THR A 200 13.04 -10.35 10.02
C THR A 200 11.89 -10.69 9.07
N ALA A 201 12.19 -10.70 7.77
CA ALA A 201 11.27 -11.18 6.74
C ALA A 201 10.91 -12.65 6.97
N PRO A 202 9.63 -13.04 6.87
CA PRO A 202 9.28 -14.46 6.86
C PRO A 202 9.86 -15.15 5.62
N THR A 203 10.10 -16.45 5.71
CA THR A 203 10.66 -17.23 4.60
C THR A 203 9.70 -17.32 3.42
N GLU A 204 8.40 -17.40 3.68
CA GLU A 204 7.34 -17.50 2.68
C GLU A 204 6.06 -16.79 3.14
N LEU A 205 5.12 -16.59 2.21
CA LEU A 205 3.79 -16.10 2.57
C LEU A 205 3.09 -17.17 3.45
N PRO A 206 2.51 -16.79 4.61
CA PRO A 206 1.85 -17.74 5.51
C PRO A 206 0.69 -18.48 4.82
N PRO A 207 0.47 -19.77 5.11
CA PRO A 207 -0.69 -20.50 4.59
C PRO A 207 -2.00 -19.72 4.80
N GLY A 208 -2.85 -19.68 3.76
CA GLY A 208 -4.12 -18.93 3.79
C GLY A 208 -4.01 -17.47 3.32
N TRP A 209 -2.82 -16.97 2.97
CA TRP A 209 -2.64 -15.60 2.44
C TRP A 209 -3.52 -15.29 1.21
N ASP A 210 -3.80 -16.31 0.40
CA ASP A 210 -4.55 -16.27 -0.85
C ASP A 210 -6.04 -16.62 -0.68
N ARG A 211 -6.54 -16.66 0.56
CA ARG A 211 -7.97 -16.80 0.82
C ARG A 211 -8.78 -15.74 0.07
N PRO A 212 -10.07 -16.02 -0.23
CA PRO A 212 -10.95 -15.04 -0.85
C PRO A 212 -10.88 -13.68 -0.14
N PRO A 213 -10.73 -12.57 -0.89
CA PRO A 213 -10.83 -11.23 -0.36
C PRO A 213 -12.11 -10.95 0.41
N VAL A 214 -12.05 -10.00 1.34
CA VAL A 214 -13.23 -9.52 2.09
C VAL A 214 -13.83 -8.24 1.49
N ARG A 215 -13.30 -7.79 0.35
CA ARG A 215 -13.86 -6.74 -0.51
C ARG A 215 -14.46 -7.33 -1.78
#